data_AF-A0A939AFY3-F1
#
_entry.id   AF-A0A939AFY3-F1
#
_cell.length_a   1.000
_cell.length_b   1.000
_cell.length_c   1.000
_cell.angle_alpha   90.00
_cell.angle_beta   90.00
_cell.angle_gamma   90.00
#
_symmetry.space_group_name_H-M   'P 1'
#
loop_
_entity.id
_entity.type
_entity.pdbx_description
1 polymer ?
#
loop_
_entity_poly.entity_id
_entity_poly.type
_entity_poly.pdbx_seq_one_letter_code
_entity_poly.pdbx_strand_id
1 'polypeptide(L)'
;MIYRKTALVFLMSLISMLALAATENIRYKPLEFVNPGNRRLLKTAAGNYYYFRALPEKSMTISVNGMESIQIRSISTVQVRKPQVIIIINKNRTTYDLKQTATVNGWYLYESTDITLIGKPDKIEILCYDREFYFRVYERIVPKPRPQTLPNLQIVEHGGVMQMNHNSSSSEYYSFEPGHNLRFNL
;
A
#
# COMPACT_ATOMS: atom_id res chain seq x y z
N MET A 1 -31.83 31.91 10.23
CA MET A 1 -30.37 31.79 10.47
C MET A 1 -29.96 30.47 11.16
N ILE A 2 -30.83 29.85 11.97
CA ILE A 2 -30.55 28.59 12.70
C ILE A 2 -30.35 27.38 11.78
N TYR A 3 -31.19 27.23 10.74
CA TYR A 3 -31.09 26.13 9.76
C TYR A 3 -29.77 26.08 8.98
N ARG A 4 -29.13 27.23 8.73
CA ARG A 4 -27.82 27.29 8.06
C ARG A 4 -26.69 26.77 8.94
N LYS A 5 -26.77 27.01 10.25
CA LYS A 5 -25.77 26.54 11.22
C LYS A 5 -25.89 25.04 11.47
N THR A 6 -27.11 24.52 11.58
CA THR A 6 -27.33 23.06 11.75
C THR A 6 -26.95 22.28 10.50
N ALA A 7 -27.30 22.77 9.30
CA ALA A 7 -26.88 22.15 8.04
C ALA A 7 -25.35 22.09 7.87
N LEU A 8 -24.64 23.14 8.30
CA LEU A 8 -23.17 23.19 8.23
C LEU A 8 -22.51 22.21 9.22
N VAL A 9 -23.10 22.02 10.42
CA VAL A 9 -22.62 21.03 11.39
C VAL A 9 -22.83 19.60 10.88
N PHE A 10 -23.97 19.31 10.24
CA PHE A 10 -24.21 18.01 9.60
C PHE A 10 -23.28 17.74 8.42
N LEU A 11 -22.98 18.77 7.62
CA LEU A 11 -22.03 18.63 6.51
C LEU A 11 -20.61 18.32 7.01
N MET A 12 -20.16 19.02 8.06
CA MET A 12 -18.85 18.79 8.68
C MET A 12 -18.75 17.41 9.32
N SER A 13 -19.81 16.93 9.99
CA SER A 13 -19.82 15.58 10.56
C SER A 13 -19.77 14.51 9.46
N LEU A 14 -20.51 14.70 8.36
CA LEU A 14 -20.49 13.78 7.21
C LEU A 14 -19.10 13.71 6.56
N ILE A 15 -18.45 14.86 6.34
CA ILE A 15 -17.09 14.93 5.78
C ILE A 15 -16.09 14.22 6.71
N SER A 16 -16.21 14.42 8.03
CA SER A 16 -15.33 13.74 8.99
C SER A 16 -15.50 12.22 8.99
N MET A 17 -16.74 11.71 8.85
CA MET A 17 -17.01 10.27 8.73
C MET A 17 -16.47 9.68 7.41
N LEU A 18 -16.61 10.42 6.30
CA LEU A 18 -16.04 10.02 5.00
C LEU A 18 -14.51 9.96 5.03
N ALA A 19 -13.86 10.90 5.72
CA ALA A 19 -12.41 10.90 5.89
C ALA A 19 -11.91 9.73 6.75
N LEU A 20 -12.67 9.31 7.77
CA LEU A 20 -12.36 8.13 8.59
C LEU A 20 -12.55 6.80 7.83
N ALA A 21 -13.46 6.75 6.86
CA ALA A 21 -13.73 5.55 6.05
C ALA A 21 -12.71 5.32 4.93
N ALA A 22 -11.88 6.32 4.61
CA ALA A 22 -10.79 6.19 3.64
C ALA A 22 -9.57 5.46 4.23
N THR A 23 -9.77 4.22 4.66
CA THR A 23 -8.63 3.34 5.01
C THR A 23 -8.09 2.73 3.74
N GLU A 24 -6.91 3.19 3.32
CA GLU A 24 -6.20 2.56 2.20
C GLU A 24 -5.91 1.09 2.54
N ASN A 25 -6.39 0.17 1.70
CA ASN A 25 -6.05 -1.25 1.79
C ASN A 25 -4.60 -1.47 1.30
N ILE A 26 -3.64 -1.02 2.10
CA ILE A 26 -2.21 -1.17 1.82
C ILE A 26 -1.86 -2.65 1.93
N ARG A 27 -1.31 -3.21 0.85
CA ARG A 27 -0.81 -4.58 0.83
C ARG A 27 0.71 -4.58 0.99
N TYR A 28 1.21 -5.55 1.75
CA TYR A 28 2.64 -5.72 1.98
C TYR A 28 3.11 -7.03 1.38
N LYS A 29 4.09 -6.97 0.48
CA LYS A 29 4.73 -8.15 -0.11
C LYS A 29 6.14 -8.28 0.47
N PRO A 30 6.52 -9.42 1.07
CA PRO A 30 7.85 -9.57 1.62
C PRO A 30 8.91 -9.56 0.51
N LEU A 31 10.04 -8.90 0.78
CA LEU A 31 11.21 -8.88 -0.08
C LEU A 31 12.29 -9.82 0.45
N GLU A 32 13.05 -10.38 -0.48
CA GLU A 32 14.19 -11.24 -0.17
C GLU A 32 15.49 -10.44 -0.20
N PHE A 33 16.39 -10.77 0.71
CA PHE A 33 17.74 -10.24 0.71
C PHE A 33 18.58 -10.99 -0.32
N VAL A 34 19.44 -10.27 -1.02
CA VAL A 34 20.40 -10.85 -1.98
C VAL A 34 21.52 -11.60 -1.24
N ASN A 35 21.96 -11.06 -0.10
CA ASN A 35 23.03 -11.59 0.73
C ASN A 35 22.59 -11.66 2.21
N PRO A 36 21.59 -12.49 2.54
CA PRO A 36 21.17 -12.66 3.93
C PRO A 36 22.31 -13.31 4.74
N GLY A 37 22.50 -12.87 5.98
CA GLY A 37 23.37 -13.58 6.92
C GLY A 37 22.60 -14.69 7.64
N ASN A 38 22.36 -14.51 8.95
CA ASN A 38 21.66 -15.50 9.76
C ASN A 38 20.14 -15.24 9.76
N ARG A 39 19.34 -16.30 9.84
CA ARG A 39 17.87 -16.24 9.84
C ARG A 39 17.28 -16.76 11.14
N ARG A 40 16.26 -16.07 11.65
CA ARG A 40 15.44 -16.51 12.79
C ARG A 40 13.96 -16.52 12.43
N LEU A 41 13.19 -17.38 13.11
CA LEU A 41 11.76 -17.49 12.92
C LEU A 41 11.02 -16.88 14.11
N LEU A 42 10.19 -15.87 13.84
CA LEU A 42 9.22 -15.35 14.78
C LEU A 42 7.87 -16.04 14.54
N LYS A 43 7.40 -16.78 15.54
CA LYS A 43 6.06 -17.39 15.53
C LYS A 43 5.08 -16.46 16.24
N THR A 44 4.00 -16.13 15.57
CA THR A 44 2.91 -15.29 16.09
C THR A 44 1.57 -15.96 15.80
N ALA A 45 0.49 -15.49 16.42
CA ALA A 45 -0.86 -15.97 16.11
C ALA A 45 -1.25 -15.74 14.63
N ALA A 46 -0.73 -14.67 14.00
CA ALA A 46 -0.98 -14.35 12.60
C ALA A 46 -0.17 -15.21 11.62
N GLY A 47 0.85 -15.93 12.10
CA GLY A 47 1.69 -16.79 11.28
C GLY A 47 3.18 -16.78 11.66
N ASN A 48 3.95 -17.41 10.78
CA ASN A 48 5.38 -17.66 10.94
C ASN A 48 6.18 -16.72 10.03
N TYR A 49 7.04 -15.89 10.62
CA TYR A 49 7.79 -14.87 9.89
C TYR A 49 9.30 -15.05 10.05
N TYR A 50 10.01 -15.23 8.95
CA TYR A 50 11.47 -15.21 8.96
C TYR A 50 12.02 -13.78 8.97
N TYR A 51 12.99 -13.55 9.85
CA TYR A 51 13.79 -12.33 9.91
C TYR A 51 15.27 -12.67 9.72
N PHE A 52 16.02 -11.75 9.13
CA PHE A 52 17.40 -11.95 8.74
C PHE A 52 18.31 -10.91 9.38
N ARG A 53 19.53 -11.28 9.73
CA ARG A 53 20.56 -10.33 10.14
C ARG A 53 21.74 -10.40 9.19
N ALA A 54 22.47 -9.29 9.11
CA ALA A 54 23.71 -9.24 8.35
C ALA A 54 24.79 -10.12 9.00
N LEU A 55 25.80 -10.49 8.20
CA LEU A 55 27.05 -10.99 8.76
C LEU A 55 27.79 -9.84 9.46
N PRO A 56 28.69 -10.15 10.42
CA PRO A 56 29.50 -9.12 11.08
C PRO A 56 30.17 -8.20 10.06
N GLU A 57 30.07 -6.90 10.28
CA GLU A 57 30.69 -5.84 9.46
C GLU A 57 30.26 -5.81 7.98
N LYS A 58 29.18 -6.52 7.63
CA LYS A 58 28.60 -6.51 6.29
C LYS A 58 27.22 -5.86 6.31
N SER A 59 26.82 -5.28 5.19
CA SER A 59 25.44 -4.86 4.94
C SER A 59 24.64 -5.97 4.26
N MET A 60 23.32 -5.98 4.46
CA MET A 60 22.40 -6.78 3.65
C MET A 60 21.81 -5.92 2.54
N THR A 61 21.71 -6.47 1.34
CA THR A 61 21.25 -5.77 0.14
C THR A 61 19.91 -6.33 -0.31
N ILE A 62 19.03 -5.46 -0.79
CA ILE A 62 17.74 -5.81 -1.38
C ILE A 62 17.63 -5.14 -2.75
N SER A 63 17.05 -5.86 -3.70
CA SER A 63 16.68 -5.31 -5.01
C SER A 63 15.31 -4.62 -4.92
N VAL A 64 15.25 -3.35 -5.30
CA VAL A 64 14.05 -2.50 -5.17
C VAL A 64 13.65 -1.82 -6.49
N ASN A 65 14.10 -2.36 -7.62
CA ASN A 65 13.85 -1.80 -8.94
C ASN A 65 12.34 -1.58 -9.18
N GLY A 66 11.98 -0.35 -9.51
CA GLY A 66 10.60 0.06 -9.81
C GLY A 66 9.69 0.25 -8.60
N MET A 67 10.20 0.12 -7.37
CA MET A 67 9.41 0.29 -6.14
C MET A 67 9.36 1.76 -5.71
N GLU A 68 8.22 2.18 -5.17
CA GLU A 68 8.00 3.55 -4.68
C GLU A 68 8.33 3.68 -3.19
N SER A 69 8.00 2.67 -2.40
CA SER A 69 8.27 2.65 -0.97
C SER A 69 8.45 1.25 -0.43
N ILE A 70 9.26 1.15 0.62
CA ILE A 70 9.50 -0.08 1.37
C ILE A 70 9.21 0.15 2.85
N GLN A 71 8.87 -0.94 3.53
CA GLN A 71 8.71 -0.99 4.97
C GLN A 71 9.71 -1.97 5.55
N ILE A 72 10.48 -1.53 6.53
CA ILE A 72 11.41 -2.38 7.28
C ILE A 72 10.81 -2.66 8.65
N ARG A 73 10.74 -3.94 9.00
CA ARG A 73 10.36 -4.40 10.33
C ARG A 73 11.57 -5.00 11.01
N SER A 74 11.76 -4.67 12.28
CA SER A 74 12.92 -5.09 13.06
C SER A 74 12.50 -5.75 14.37
N ILE A 75 13.26 -6.75 14.77
CA ILE A 75 13.14 -7.44 16.04
C ILE A 75 14.53 -7.65 16.65
N SER A 76 14.60 -7.82 17.97
CA SER A 76 15.82 -8.26 18.64
C SER A 76 15.56 -9.35 19.66
N THR A 77 16.60 -10.14 19.93
CA THR A 77 16.67 -11.19 20.96
C THR A 77 16.91 -10.62 22.36
N VAL A 78 17.46 -9.41 22.45
CA VAL A 78 17.77 -8.72 23.71
C VAL A 78 17.27 -7.29 23.68
N GLN A 79 17.04 -6.69 24.84
CA GLN A 79 16.71 -5.28 24.94
C GLN A 79 17.95 -4.43 24.60
N VAL A 80 17.84 -3.58 23.58
CA VAL A 80 18.94 -2.71 23.14
C VAL A 80 18.67 -1.29 23.60
N ARG A 81 19.69 -0.64 24.20
CA ARG A 81 19.56 0.69 24.80
C ARG A 81 19.39 1.82 23.78
N LYS A 82 20.04 1.70 22.62
CA LYS A 82 19.97 2.67 21.51
C LYS A 82 19.84 1.92 20.19
N PRO A 83 18.66 1.37 19.91
CA PRO A 83 18.45 0.54 18.73
C PRO A 83 18.47 1.40 17.47
N GLN A 84 19.42 1.13 16.56
CA GLN A 84 19.63 1.93 15.35
C GLN A 84 19.76 1.05 14.12
N VAL A 85 19.21 1.54 13.00
CA VAL A 85 19.42 0.95 11.68
C VAL A 85 19.92 2.02 10.72
N ILE A 86 20.94 1.67 9.94
CA ILE A 86 21.53 2.54 8.93
C ILE A 86 21.11 2.01 7.57
N ILE A 87 20.58 2.89 6.74
CA ILE A 87 20.10 2.57 5.41
C ILE A 87 20.94 3.35 4.42
N ILE A 88 21.46 2.64 3.42
CA ILE A 88 22.33 3.22 2.40
C ILE A 88 21.60 3.13 1.06
N ILE A 89 21.36 4.30 0.47
CA ILE A 89 20.72 4.45 -0.85
C ILE A 89 21.62 5.34 -1.68
N ASN A 90 22.10 4.86 -2.83
CA ASN A 90 23.00 5.62 -3.71
C ASN A 90 24.20 6.26 -2.98
N LYS A 91 24.83 5.52 -2.05
CA LYS A 91 25.94 5.94 -1.17
C LYS A 91 25.56 6.96 -0.08
N ASN A 92 24.33 7.45 -0.04
CA ASN A 92 23.84 8.29 1.06
C ASN A 92 23.41 7.42 2.23
N ARG A 93 23.94 7.72 3.42
CA ARG A 93 23.65 6.99 4.66
C ARG A 93 22.64 7.76 5.49
N THR A 94 21.55 7.11 5.83
CA THR A 94 20.53 7.66 6.73
C THR A 94 20.38 6.73 7.93
N THR A 95 20.51 7.29 9.13
CA THR A 95 20.35 6.54 10.38
C THR A 95 18.93 6.75 10.92
N TYR A 96 18.28 5.66 11.31
CA TYR A 96 16.97 5.67 11.93
C TYR A 96 17.06 5.10 13.34
N ASP A 97 16.62 5.89 14.32
CA ASP A 97 16.44 5.44 15.70
C ASP A 97 15.13 4.66 15.80
N LEU A 98 15.21 3.42 16.29
CA LEU A 98 14.05 2.55 16.45
C LEU A 98 13.45 2.72 17.84
N LYS A 99 12.12 2.59 17.95
CA LYS A 99 11.44 2.56 19.25
C LYS A 99 10.87 1.18 19.48
N GLN A 100 11.07 0.64 20.67
CA GLN A 100 10.49 -0.65 21.05
C GLN A 100 8.98 -0.49 21.25
N THR A 101 8.18 -1.33 20.61
CA THR A 101 6.72 -1.32 20.69
C THR A 101 6.19 -2.38 21.64
N ALA A 102 6.72 -3.60 21.57
CA ALA A 102 6.17 -4.74 22.31
C ALA A 102 7.22 -5.82 22.55
N THR A 103 6.88 -6.78 23.41
CA THR A 103 7.66 -8.00 23.62
C THR A 103 6.76 -9.22 23.37
N VAL A 104 7.19 -10.12 22.48
CA VAL A 104 6.41 -11.31 22.10
C VAL A 104 7.33 -12.53 22.14
N ASN A 105 7.01 -13.53 22.96
CA ASN A 105 7.75 -14.80 23.03
C ASN A 105 9.28 -14.61 23.23
N GLY A 106 9.67 -13.64 24.06
CA GLY A 106 11.09 -13.30 24.31
C GLY A 106 11.76 -12.45 23.22
N TRP A 107 11.03 -12.06 22.17
CA TRP A 107 11.49 -11.11 21.15
C TRP A 107 11.04 -9.70 21.49
N TYR A 108 11.93 -8.74 21.31
CA TYR A 108 11.64 -7.32 21.40
C TYR A 108 11.30 -6.80 20.00
N LEU A 109 10.09 -6.28 19.83
CA LEU A 109 9.58 -5.76 18.57
C LEU A 109 9.74 -4.26 18.54
N TYR A 110 10.16 -3.73 17.39
CA TYR A 110 10.33 -2.30 17.17
C TYR A 110 9.35 -1.77 16.12
N GLU A 111 9.16 -0.46 16.15
CA GLU A 111 8.34 0.26 15.16
C GLU A 111 8.85 0.00 13.74
N SER A 112 7.90 -0.13 12.81
CA SER A 112 8.23 -0.27 11.39
C SER A 112 8.74 1.04 10.82
N THR A 113 9.83 0.99 10.07
CA THR A 113 10.39 2.15 9.36
C THR A 113 9.92 2.14 7.91
N ASP A 114 9.12 3.13 7.54
CA ASP A 114 8.67 3.33 6.15
C ASP A 114 9.63 4.29 5.42
N ILE A 115 10.05 3.91 4.21
CA ILE A 115 11.03 4.67 3.42
C ILE A 115 10.48 4.86 2.02
N THR A 116 10.43 6.11 1.58
CA THR A 116 10.10 6.50 0.21
C THR A 116 11.37 6.49 -0.64
N LEU A 117 11.29 5.84 -1.81
CA LEU A 117 12.42 5.64 -2.70
C LEU A 117 12.46 6.73 -3.76
N ILE A 118 13.08 7.85 -3.41
CA ILE A 118 13.28 8.97 -4.32
C ILE A 118 14.32 8.57 -5.38
N GLY A 119 14.00 8.77 -6.65
CA GLY A 119 14.91 8.50 -7.77
C GLY A 119 15.00 7.04 -8.22
N LYS A 120 14.09 6.16 -7.76
CA LYS A 120 13.98 4.75 -8.18
C LYS A 120 15.33 4.01 -8.17
N PRO A 121 16.00 3.91 -7.02
CA PRO A 121 17.23 3.13 -6.90
C PRO A 121 16.97 1.66 -7.27
N ASP A 122 17.99 0.98 -7.80
CA ASP A 122 17.90 -0.45 -8.05
C ASP A 122 18.10 -1.29 -6.79
N LYS A 123 18.90 -0.79 -5.85
CA LYS A 123 19.35 -1.51 -4.66
C LYS A 123 19.38 -0.62 -3.43
N ILE A 124 19.11 -1.23 -2.28
CA ILE A 124 19.25 -0.62 -0.95
C ILE A 124 20.09 -1.53 -0.09
N GLU A 125 20.94 -0.94 0.74
CA GLU A 125 21.69 -1.67 1.76
C GLU A 125 21.19 -1.32 3.16
N ILE A 126 21.07 -2.33 4.00
CA ILE A 126 20.70 -2.24 5.40
C ILE A 126 21.92 -2.66 6.22
N LEU A 127 22.39 -1.74 7.05
CA LEU A 127 23.52 -1.90 7.93
C LEU A 127 23.04 -1.74 9.38
N CYS A 128 23.42 -2.68 10.24
CA CYS A 128 23.19 -2.60 11.68
C CYS A 128 24.40 -3.19 12.40
N TYR A 129 24.93 -2.45 13.36
CA TYR A 129 26.10 -2.90 14.14
C TYR A 129 25.71 -3.87 15.26
N ASP A 130 24.48 -3.78 15.76
CA ASP A 130 23.99 -4.64 16.82
C ASP A 130 23.63 -6.04 16.28
N ARG A 131 24.37 -7.05 16.74
CA ARG A 131 24.26 -8.45 16.23
C ARG A 131 22.97 -9.18 16.62
N GLU A 132 22.24 -8.61 17.56
CA GLU A 132 21.00 -9.15 18.08
C GLU A 132 19.77 -8.69 17.29
N PHE A 133 19.94 -7.76 16.34
CA PHE A 133 18.88 -7.30 15.46
C PHE A 133 18.67 -8.21 14.25
N TYR A 134 17.40 -8.44 13.94
CA TYR A 134 16.96 -9.11 12.72
C TYR A 134 15.90 -8.26 12.02
N PHE A 135 15.93 -8.29 10.71
CA PHE A 135 15.14 -7.43 9.83
C PHE A 135 14.34 -8.26 8.84
N ARG A 136 13.19 -7.71 8.46
CA ARG A 136 12.40 -8.18 7.34
C ARG A 136 11.87 -6.97 6.59
N VAL A 137 11.98 -7.00 5.28
CA VAL A 137 11.56 -5.88 4.43
C VAL A 137 10.35 -6.28 3.60
N TYR A 138 9.48 -5.31 3.40
CA TYR A 138 8.26 -5.45 2.62
C TYR A 138 8.21 -4.34 1.57
N GLU A 139 7.77 -4.70 0.38
CA GLU A 139 7.28 -3.75 -0.61
C GLU A 139 5.87 -3.31 -0.21
N ARG A 140 5.66 -1.99 -0.17
CA ARG A 140 4.34 -1.40 0.06
C ARG A 140 3.65 -1.24 -1.29
N ILE A 141 2.63 -2.06 -1.51
CA ILE A 141 1.81 -2.01 -2.73
C ILE A 141 0.63 -1.10 -2.44
N VAL A 142 0.67 0.11 -2.98
CA VAL A 142 -0.47 1.02 -2.99
C VAL A 142 -1.48 0.46 -4.01
N PRO A 143 -2.72 0.14 -3.60
CA PRO A 143 -3.71 -0.37 -4.53
C PRO A 143 -3.98 0.68 -5.60
N LYS A 144 -3.70 0.35 -6.86
CA LYS A 144 -4.09 1.21 -7.98
C LYS A 144 -5.61 1.37 -7.95
N PRO A 145 -6.14 2.60 -8.10
CA PRO A 145 -7.58 2.79 -8.23
C PRO A 145 -8.07 1.91 -9.37
N ARG A 146 -9.06 1.05 -9.09
CA ARG A 146 -9.68 0.26 -10.16
C ARG A 146 -10.24 1.26 -11.17
N PRO A 147 -10.04 1.05 -12.48
CA PRO A 147 -10.75 1.84 -13.47
C PRO A 147 -12.24 1.70 -13.14
N GLN A 148 -12.91 2.81 -12.87
CA GLN A 148 -14.37 2.81 -12.86
C GLN A 148 -14.76 2.51 -14.30
N THR A 149 -15.30 1.33 -14.57
CA THR A 149 -15.93 1.04 -15.84
C THR A 149 -17.08 2.02 -15.95
N LEU A 150 -16.93 3.06 -16.79
CA LEU A 150 -18.07 3.87 -17.18
C LEU A 150 -19.11 2.91 -17.76
N PRO A 151 -20.41 3.02 -17.40
CA PRO A 151 -21.43 2.20 -18.03
C PRO A 151 -21.32 2.41 -19.54
N ASN A 152 -21.00 1.35 -20.28
CA ASN A 152 -20.91 1.37 -21.73
C ASN A 152 -22.33 1.59 -22.29
N LEU A 153 -22.75 2.85 -22.37
CA LEU A 153 -23.92 3.24 -23.15
C LEU A 153 -23.48 3.29 -24.61
N GLN A 154 -23.90 2.32 -25.40
CA GLN A 154 -23.67 2.32 -26.85
C GLN A 154 -25.03 2.38 -27.54
N ILE A 155 -25.20 3.37 -28.41
CA ILE A 155 -26.36 3.50 -29.29
C ILE A 155 -25.87 3.12 -30.69
N VAL A 156 -26.45 2.07 -31.26
CA VAL A 156 -26.16 1.63 -32.62
C VAL A 156 -27.44 1.76 -33.44
N GLU A 157 -27.37 2.46 -34.57
CA GLU A 157 -28.47 2.63 -35.51
C GLU A 157 -28.14 1.89 -36.82
N HIS A 158 -29.01 0.94 -37.22
CA HIS A 158 -28.90 0.28 -38.51
C HIS A 158 -30.28 -0.04 -39.07
N GLY A 159 -30.58 0.45 -40.28
CA GLY A 159 -31.81 0.09 -41.02
C GLY A 159 -33.13 0.47 -40.34
N GLY A 160 -33.19 1.57 -39.58
CA GLY A 160 -34.39 2.01 -38.87
C GLY A 160 -34.61 1.35 -37.49
N VAL A 161 -33.67 0.49 -37.07
CA VAL A 161 -33.63 -0.09 -35.72
C VAL A 161 -32.57 0.64 -34.91
N MET A 162 -32.96 1.13 -33.74
CA MET A 162 -32.05 1.71 -32.76
C MET A 162 -31.88 0.73 -31.60
N GLN A 163 -30.64 0.30 -31.36
CA GLN A 163 -30.30 -0.60 -30.27
C GLN A 163 -29.54 0.16 -29.19
N MET A 164 -30.10 0.17 -27.98
CA MET A 164 -29.42 0.67 -26.79
C MET A 164 -28.85 -0.52 -26.02
N ASN A 165 -27.53 -0.58 -25.94
CA ASN A 165 -26.81 -1.57 -25.15
C ASN A 165 -26.37 -0.94 -23.82
N HIS A 166 -26.77 -1.56 -22.71
CA HIS A 166 -26.35 -1.17 -21.36
C HIS A 166 -26.07 -2.41 -20.52
N ASN A 167 -24.83 -2.57 -20.03
CA ASN A 167 -24.41 -3.65 -19.13
C ASN A 167 -24.94 -5.05 -19.54
N SER A 168 -24.66 -5.46 -20.79
CA SER A 168 -25.09 -6.75 -21.39
C SER A 168 -26.60 -6.97 -21.53
N SER A 169 -27.43 -5.97 -21.20
CA SER A 169 -28.83 -5.92 -21.60
C SER A 169 -28.98 -5.06 -22.85
N SER A 170 -29.70 -5.58 -23.84
CA SER A 170 -30.04 -4.87 -25.08
C SER A 170 -31.53 -4.53 -25.06
N SER A 171 -31.84 -3.26 -25.29
CA SER A 171 -33.21 -2.81 -25.58
C SER A 171 -33.27 -2.39 -27.05
N GLU A 172 -34.15 -3.03 -27.80
CA GLU A 172 -34.40 -2.72 -29.20
C GLU A 172 -35.58 -1.75 -29.29
N TYR A 173 -35.40 -0.66 -30.03
CA TYR A 173 -36.45 0.30 -30.32
C TYR A 173 -36.66 0.39 -31.82
N TYR A 174 -37.92 0.24 -32.24
CA TYR A 174 -38.35 0.31 -33.64
C TYR A 174 -39.10 1.61 -33.85
N SER A 175 -38.60 2.48 -34.73
CA SER A 175 -39.34 3.67 -35.18
C SER A 175 -39.75 3.48 -36.64
N PHE A 176 -41.05 3.60 -36.91
CA PHE A 176 -41.59 3.52 -38.27
C PHE A 176 -41.62 4.87 -38.98
N GLU A 177 -41.30 5.96 -38.29
CA GLU A 177 -41.24 7.32 -38.87
C GLU A 177 -39.81 7.88 -38.80
N PRO A 178 -39.23 8.30 -39.93
CA PRO A 178 -37.94 8.96 -39.95
C PRO A 178 -38.08 10.40 -39.42
N GLY A 179 -37.55 10.66 -38.22
CA GLY A 179 -37.50 12.03 -37.65
C GLY A 179 -37.93 12.18 -36.19
N HIS A 180 -38.26 11.10 -35.48
CA HIS A 180 -38.63 11.20 -34.07
C HIS A 180 -37.42 11.55 -33.18
N ASN A 181 -37.44 12.72 -32.55
CA ASN A 181 -36.42 13.12 -31.57
C ASN A 181 -36.54 12.26 -30.30
N LEU A 182 -35.52 11.46 -30.02
CA LEU A 182 -35.41 10.70 -28.78
C LEU A 182 -34.83 11.57 -27.67
N ARG A 183 -35.50 11.59 -26.51
CA ARG A 183 -35.01 12.22 -25.29
C ARG A 183 -34.75 11.13 -24.26
N PHE A 184 -33.50 10.94 -23.91
CA PHE A 184 -33.10 10.06 -22.81
C PHE A 184 -32.99 10.90 -21.54
N ASN A 185 -33.68 10.48 -20.48
CA ASN A 185 -33.44 10.99 -19.13
C ASN A 185 -32.69 9.90 -18.36
N LEU A 186 -31.55 10.29 -17.78
CA LEU A 186 -30.76 9.46 -16.87
C LEU A 186 -31.43 9.36 -15.49
#